data_AF-A0A3D3JQ15-F1
#
_entry.id   AF-A0A3D3JQ15-F1
#
_cell.length_a   1.000
_cell.length_b   1.000
_cell.length_c   1.000
_cell.angle_alpha   90.00
_cell.angle_beta   90.00
_cell.angle_gamma   90.00
#
_symmetry.space_group_name_H-M   'P 1'
#
loop_
_entity.id
_entity.type
_entity.pdbx_description
1 polymer ?
#
loop_
_entity_poly.entity_id
_entity_poly.type
_entity_poly.pdbx_seq_one_letter_code
_entity_poly.pdbx_strand_id
1 'polypeptide(L)'
;GAEVKPAMGEVTLTKIDEGVSWGSIHWQYMEDMSKITPHTATPLTLEKALYIKENTKKGPVLNKVDGVIGVGDELVVRLVLRVDRDMEYVHLKDQRGAGTEPVNVLSKYRYQDGLAYYESTRDTASHFFIDYLPKGTYVFEYSTRVAHRGKYQSGIANIQCMYAPEFNSHSESFMLEVR
;
A
#
# COMPACT_ATOMS: atom_id res chain seq x y z
N GLY A 1 15.65 7.42 12.71
CA GLY A 1 16.17 8.81 12.81
C GLY A 1 16.76 9.12 14.19
N ALA A 2 17.51 10.21 14.33
CA ALA A 2 18.10 10.66 15.62
C ALA A 2 17.06 11.04 16.69
N GLU A 3 15.81 11.24 16.29
CA GLU A 3 14.69 11.63 17.15
C GLU A 3 14.02 10.44 17.85
N VAL A 4 14.21 9.22 17.34
CA VAL A 4 13.61 7.98 17.86
C VAL A 4 14.70 7.21 18.60
N LYS A 5 14.59 7.15 19.93
CA LYS A 5 15.60 6.50 20.79
C LYS A 5 15.06 5.17 21.33
N PRO A 6 15.89 4.11 21.44
CA PRO A 6 15.47 2.82 21.98
C PRO A 6 14.74 2.91 23.34
N ALA A 7 15.17 3.85 24.20
CA ALA A 7 14.55 4.09 25.51
C ALA A 7 13.07 4.50 25.45
N MET A 8 12.58 5.05 24.33
CA MET A 8 11.17 5.37 24.15
C MET A 8 10.29 4.10 23.99
N GLY A 9 10.91 2.94 23.74
CA GLY A 9 10.24 1.63 23.74
C GLY A 9 10.11 1.00 25.13
N GLU A 10 10.73 1.59 26.16
CA GLU A 10 10.62 1.09 27.54
C GLU A 10 9.36 1.66 28.19
N VAL A 11 8.32 0.83 28.30
CA VAL A 11 7.06 1.22 28.94
C VAL A 11 6.77 0.30 30.12
N THR A 12 6.52 0.89 31.29
CA THR A 12 6.05 0.19 32.48
C THR A 12 4.58 0.48 32.69
N LEU A 13 3.77 -0.58 32.75
CA LEU A 13 2.35 -0.49 33.07
C LEU A 13 2.09 -1.14 34.44
N THR A 14 1.42 -0.43 35.34
CA THR A 14 1.03 -0.95 36.66
C THR A 14 -0.48 -0.87 36.80
N LYS A 15 -1.12 -2.03 37.02
CA LYS A 15 -2.54 -2.12 37.38
C LYS A 15 -2.66 -2.16 38.90
N ILE A 16 -3.53 -1.32 39.46
CA ILE A 16 -3.63 -1.10 40.92
C ILE A 16 -4.89 -1.66 41.56
N ASP A 17 -5.87 -2.07 40.76
CA ASP A 17 -7.19 -2.53 41.20
C ASP A 17 -7.45 -4.00 40.83
N GLU A 18 -8.56 -4.56 41.33
CA GLU A 18 -9.04 -5.88 40.94
C GLU A 18 -9.78 -5.83 39.58
N GLY A 19 -10.01 -6.96 38.92
CA GLY A 19 -10.71 -7.03 37.62
C GLY A 19 -9.78 -6.96 36.39
N VAL A 20 -10.37 -6.90 35.19
CA VAL A 20 -9.65 -6.89 33.90
C VAL A 20 -9.56 -5.47 33.35
N SER A 21 -8.39 -5.09 32.83
CA SER A 21 -8.20 -3.83 32.09
C SER A 21 -7.67 -4.10 30.69
N TRP A 22 -8.11 -3.28 29.74
CA TRP A 22 -7.61 -3.26 28.37
C TRP A 22 -6.96 -1.90 28.11
N GLY A 23 -5.85 -1.90 27.39
CA GLY A 23 -5.14 -0.68 27.02
C GLY A 23 -4.25 -0.93 25.80
N SER A 24 -3.94 0.15 25.08
CA SER A 24 -3.05 0.12 23.92
C SER A 24 -1.98 1.19 24.05
N ILE A 25 -0.80 0.89 23.52
CA ILE A 25 0.31 1.84 23.42
C ILE A 25 0.62 1.98 21.93
N HIS A 26 0.71 3.22 21.48
CA HIS A 26 1.03 3.54 20.10
C HIS A 26 2.22 4.49 20.07
N TRP A 27 3.16 4.22 19.16
CA TRP A 27 4.27 5.11 18.89
C TRP A 27 4.30 5.46 17.41
N GLN A 28 4.44 6.75 17.12
CA GLN A 28 4.43 7.29 15.77
C GLN A 28 5.62 8.22 15.59
N TYR A 29 6.26 8.14 14.43
CA TYR A 29 7.39 8.98 14.06
C TYR A 29 7.44 9.15 12.54
N MET A 30 8.16 10.17 12.10
CA MET A 30 8.47 10.39 10.68
C MET A 30 9.76 9.67 10.32
N GLU A 31 9.78 9.00 9.16
CA GLU A 31 10.98 8.34 8.64
C GLU A 31 11.06 8.53 7.13
N ASP A 32 12.27 8.39 6.59
CA ASP A 32 12.48 8.34 5.16
C ASP A 32 11.77 7.11 4.57
N MET A 33 10.94 7.35 3.54
CA MET A 33 10.16 6.31 2.85
C MET A 33 11.04 5.17 2.31
N SER A 34 12.29 5.48 1.92
CA SER A 34 13.25 4.48 1.44
C SER A 34 13.68 3.46 2.49
N LYS A 35 13.44 3.75 3.77
CA LYS A 35 13.78 2.87 4.90
C LYS A 35 12.58 2.09 5.42
N ILE A 36 11.39 2.29 4.85
CA ILE A 36 10.20 1.54 5.25
C ILE A 36 10.31 0.12 4.71
N THR A 37 10.51 -0.84 5.62
CA THR A 37 10.49 -2.27 5.32
C THR A 37 9.06 -2.79 5.32
N PRO A 38 8.71 -3.82 4.52
CA PRO A 38 7.37 -4.41 4.56
C PRO A 38 6.97 -4.89 5.95
N HIS A 39 5.71 -4.67 6.34
CA HIS A 39 5.17 -5.18 7.60
C HIS A 39 4.37 -6.45 7.37
N THR A 40 5.00 -7.60 7.60
CA THR A 40 4.42 -8.93 7.29
C THR A 40 4.03 -9.74 8.53
N ALA A 41 4.30 -9.23 9.73
CA ALA A 41 4.05 -9.93 10.99
C ALA A 41 2.59 -9.80 11.47
N THR A 42 1.63 -9.74 10.55
CA THR A 42 0.20 -9.61 10.85
C THR A 42 -0.61 -10.60 10.00
N PRO A 43 -1.89 -10.83 10.33
CA PRO A 43 -2.83 -11.60 9.50
C PRO A 43 -3.05 -11.06 8.06
N LEU A 44 -2.43 -9.91 7.74
CA LEU A 44 -2.47 -9.23 6.46
C LEU A 44 -1.05 -9.12 5.91
N THR A 45 -0.85 -9.45 4.65
CA THR A 45 0.40 -9.14 3.95
C THR A 45 0.10 -8.40 2.67
N LEU A 46 0.84 -7.32 2.42
CA LEU A 46 0.66 -6.46 1.27
C LEU A 46 1.99 -6.26 0.55
N GLU A 47 2.06 -6.80 -0.66
CA GLU A 47 3.23 -6.66 -1.54
C GLU A 47 2.90 -5.68 -2.66
N LYS A 48 3.83 -4.76 -2.95
CA LYS A 48 3.76 -3.86 -4.09
C LYS A 48 4.81 -4.27 -5.12
N ALA A 49 4.44 -4.26 -6.39
CA ALA A 49 5.35 -4.45 -7.51
C ALA A 49 5.00 -3.49 -8.64
N LEU A 50 6.02 -3.05 -9.38
CA LEU A 50 5.88 -2.10 -10.47
C LEU A 50 6.28 -2.75 -11.79
N TYR A 51 5.50 -2.49 -12.82
CA TYR A 51 5.70 -3.03 -14.17
C TYR A 51 5.56 -1.93 -15.22
N ILE A 52 6.31 -2.00 -16.31
CA ILE A 52 6.01 -1.26 -17.54
C ILE A 52 5.15 -2.14 -18.43
N LYS A 53 4.05 -1.55 -18.92
CA LYS A 53 3.20 -2.21 -19.91
C LYS A 53 3.66 -1.86 -21.32
N GLU A 54 4.04 -2.88 -22.06
CA GLU A 54 4.46 -2.78 -23.45
C GLU A 54 3.46 -3.45 -24.38
N ASN A 55 3.00 -2.73 -25.41
CA ASN A 55 2.11 -3.29 -26.41
C ASN A 55 2.93 -4.02 -27.49
N THR A 56 2.82 -5.35 -27.53
CA THR A 56 3.48 -6.18 -28.54
C THR A 56 2.48 -6.65 -29.59
N LYS A 57 2.98 -7.25 -30.69
CA LYS A 57 2.12 -7.90 -31.70
C LYS A 57 1.23 -9.01 -31.13
N LYS A 58 1.60 -9.60 -29.98
CA LYS A 58 0.85 -10.67 -29.29
C LYS A 58 -0.09 -10.14 -28.22
N GLY A 59 -0.16 -8.82 -28.04
CA GLY A 59 -0.90 -8.16 -26.96
C GLY A 59 0.01 -7.47 -25.95
N PRO A 60 -0.58 -6.85 -24.92
CA PRO A 60 0.17 -6.17 -23.86
C PRO A 60 0.95 -7.18 -23.01
N VAL A 61 2.18 -6.84 -22.67
CA VAL A 61 3.07 -7.59 -21.77
C VAL A 61 3.48 -6.68 -20.61
N LEU A 62 3.61 -7.25 -19.41
CA LEU A 62 4.07 -6.55 -18.22
C LEU A 62 5.52 -6.94 -17.91
N ASN A 63 6.43 -5.99 -18.06
CA ASN A 63 7.84 -6.15 -17.72
C ASN A 63 8.09 -5.54 -16.34
N LYS A 64 8.67 -6.29 -15.41
CA LYS A 64 8.94 -5.77 -14.06
C LYS A 64 9.94 -4.62 -14.17
N VAL A 65 9.71 -3.53 -13.45
CA VAL A 65 10.66 -2.41 -13.38
C VAL A 65 11.92 -2.88 -12.67
N ASP A 66 13.05 -2.82 -13.37
CA ASP A 66 14.38 -3.22 -12.89
C ASP A 66 15.47 -2.15 -13.11
N GLY A 67 15.07 -0.94 -13.54
CA GLY A 67 15.99 0.14 -13.84
C GLY A 67 15.30 1.47 -14.14
N VAL A 68 15.95 2.25 -15.02
CA VAL A 68 15.47 3.56 -15.45
C VAL A 68 14.27 3.41 -16.38
N ILE A 69 13.23 4.20 -16.15
CA ILE A 69 12.02 4.26 -16.99
C ILE A 69 11.93 5.60 -17.73
N GLY A 70 11.12 5.67 -18.78
CA GLY A 70 10.96 6.85 -19.63
C GLY A 70 9.70 7.66 -19.31
N VAL A 71 9.75 8.96 -19.60
CA VAL A 71 8.52 9.78 -19.65
C VAL A 71 7.59 9.23 -20.73
N GLY A 72 6.30 9.07 -20.39
CA GLY A 72 5.26 8.53 -21.26
C GLY A 72 5.01 7.04 -21.09
N ASP A 73 5.86 6.31 -20.36
CA ASP A 73 5.65 4.90 -20.06
C ASP A 73 4.37 4.68 -19.26
N GLU A 74 3.63 3.61 -19.58
CA GLU A 74 2.49 3.16 -18.78
C GLU A 74 3.01 2.25 -17.66
N LEU A 75 3.12 2.83 -16.46
CA LEU A 75 3.56 2.17 -15.25
C LEU A 75 2.36 1.52 -14.56
N VAL A 76 2.32 0.19 -14.56
CA VAL A 76 1.31 -0.62 -13.88
C VAL A 76 1.77 -0.93 -12.46
N VAL A 77 0.95 -0.54 -11.50
CA VAL A 77 1.13 -0.91 -10.10
C VAL A 77 0.34 -2.19 -9.85
N ARG A 78 1.00 -3.21 -9.29
CA ARG A 78 0.39 -4.45 -8.83
C ARG A 78 0.52 -4.54 -7.32
N LEU A 79 -0.61 -4.68 -6.64
CA LEU A 79 -0.68 -4.95 -5.21
C LEU A 79 -1.17 -6.37 -5.00
N VAL A 80 -0.42 -7.17 -4.25
CA VAL A 80 -0.83 -8.53 -3.87
C VAL A 80 -1.14 -8.52 -2.38
N LEU A 81 -2.43 -8.65 -2.08
CA LEU A 81 -2.96 -8.72 -0.72
C LEU A 81 -3.22 -10.18 -0.37
N ARG A 82 -2.67 -10.67 0.75
CA ARG A 82 -3.03 -11.96 1.33
C ARG A 82 -3.56 -11.77 2.73
N VAL A 83 -4.63 -12.49 3.03
CA VAL A 83 -5.40 -12.36 4.27
C VAL A 83 -5.79 -13.75 4.76
N ASP A 84 -5.49 -14.04 6.04
CA ASP A 84 -5.65 -15.39 6.62
C ASP A 84 -7.05 -15.67 7.19
N ARG A 85 -7.87 -14.64 7.36
CA ARG A 85 -9.20 -14.69 7.98
C ARG A 85 -10.12 -13.61 7.42
N ASP A 86 -11.42 -13.81 7.58
CA ASP A 86 -12.40 -12.81 7.12
C ASP A 86 -12.29 -11.52 7.95
N MET A 87 -12.39 -10.37 7.28
CA MET A 87 -12.29 -9.03 7.87
C MET A 87 -13.37 -8.11 7.29
N GLU A 88 -13.64 -7.01 7.98
CA GLU A 88 -14.67 -6.04 7.58
C GLU A 88 -14.13 -4.61 7.66
N TYR A 89 -14.70 -3.74 6.82
CA TYR A 89 -14.39 -2.31 6.77
C TYR A 89 -12.89 -2.02 6.66
N VAL A 90 -12.27 -2.58 5.61
CA VAL A 90 -10.84 -2.49 5.35
C VAL A 90 -10.58 -1.38 4.34
N HIS A 91 -9.60 -0.52 4.63
CA HIS A 91 -9.11 0.50 3.72
C HIS A 91 -7.72 0.14 3.22
N LEU A 92 -7.61 -0.10 1.91
CA LEU A 92 -6.33 -0.17 1.20
C LEU A 92 -6.08 1.19 0.53
N LYS A 93 -4.92 1.77 0.78
CA LYS A 93 -4.45 3.03 0.18
C LYS A 93 -3.09 2.79 -0.41
N ASP A 94 -2.91 3.13 -1.67
CA ASP A 94 -1.61 3.08 -2.32
C ASP A 94 -1.17 4.47 -2.73
N GLN A 95 -0.06 4.92 -2.14
CA GLN A 95 0.53 6.21 -2.44
C GLN A 95 1.09 6.23 -3.87
N ARG A 96 1.10 7.43 -4.45
CA ARG A 96 1.59 7.68 -5.80
C ARG A 96 2.94 8.38 -5.76
N GLY A 97 3.85 7.95 -6.64
CA GLY A 97 5.09 8.68 -6.88
C GLY A 97 4.81 10.01 -7.57
N ALA A 98 5.47 11.08 -7.13
CA ALA A 98 5.18 12.45 -7.55
C ALA A 98 5.34 12.72 -9.07
N GLY A 99 6.08 11.89 -9.80
CA GLY A 99 6.23 12.02 -11.26
C GLY A 99 5.31 11.11 -12.07
N THR A 100 4.30 10.47 -11.46
CA THR A 100 3.31 9.66 -12.18
C THR A 100 1.89 10.17 -11.98
N GLU A 101 1.08 10.01 -13.02
CA GLU A 101 -0.31 10.45 -13.08
C GLU A 101 -1.24 9.25 -13.30
N PRO A 102 -2.44 9.21 -12.71
CA PRO A 102 -3.35 8.09 -12.89
C PRO A 102 -3.93 8.07 -14.31
N VAL A 103 -4.07 6.87 -14.90
CA VAL A 103 -4.72 6.74 -16.22
C VAL A 103 -6.25 6.83 -16.11
N ASN A 104 -6.82 6.41 -14.99
CA ASN A 104 -8.25 6.53 -14.70
C ASN A 104 -8.47 7.41 -13.45
N VAL A 105 -9.39 8.37 -13.52
CA VAL A 105 -9.76 9.27 -12.42
C VAL A 105 -11.17 9.02 -11.87
N LEU A 106 -11.92 8.08 -12.46
CA LEU A 106 -13.29 7.81 -12.06
C LEU A 106 -13.34 6.96 -10.81
N SER A 107 -14.04 7.46 -9.79
CA SER A 107 -14.36 6.70 -8.59
C SER A 107 -15.60 5.84 -8.84
N LYS A 108 -15.55 4.55 -8.51
CA LYS A 108 -16.64 3.61 -8.78
C LYS A 108 -16.56 2.36 -7.92
N TYR A 109 -17.71 1.71 -7.75
CA TYR A 109 -17.75 0.33 -7.29
C TYR A 109 -17.17 -0.61 -8.34
N ARG A 110 -16.35 -1.56 -7.90
CA ARG A 110 -15.78 -2.64 -8.70
C ARG A 110 -16.05 -3.96 -8.02
N TYR A 111 -16.20 -4.99 -8.85
CA TYR A 111 -16.24 -6.37 -8.43
C TYR A 111 -15.28 -7.16 -9.31
N GLN A 112 -14.31 -7.81 -8.70
CA GLN A 112 -13.28 -8.57 -9.41
C GLN A 112 -12.84 -9.75 -8.54
N ASP A 113 -12.71 -10.93 -9.15
CA ASP A 113 -12.14 -12.13 -8.51
C ASP A 113 -12.77 -12.45 -7.14
N GLY A 114 -14.08 -12.22 -7.01
CA GLY A 114 -14.83 -12.48 -5.78
C GLY A 114 -14.79 -11.36 -4.74
N LEU A 115 -14.13 -10.23 -5.02
CA LEU A 115 -14.04 -9.09 -4.11
C LEU A 115 -14.78 -7.87 -4.64
N ALA A 116 -15.69 -7.32 -3.82
CA ALA A 116 -16.33 -6.04 -4.06
C ALA A 116 -15.60 -4.92 -3.30
N TYR A 117 -15.37 -3.79 -3.96
CA TYR A 117 -14.76 -2.61 -3.33
C TYR A 117 -15.16 -1.32 -4.04
N TYR A 118 -15.11 -0.20 -3.32
CA TYR A 118 -15.19 1.13 -3.91
C TYR A 118 -13.78 1.66 -4.17
N GLU A 119 -13.46 1.94 -5.44
CA GLU A 119 -12.20 2.55 -5.83
C GLU A 119 -12.37 4.06 -5.94
N SER A 120 -11.50 4.83 -5.29
CA SER A 120 -11.39 6.28 -5.43
C SER A 120 -9.96 6.69 -5.75
N THR A 121 -9.78 7.25 -6.94
CA THR A 121 -8.48 7.77 -7.37
C THR A 121 -8.38 9.25 -7.02
N ARG A 122 -7.36 9.60 -6.24
CA ARG A 122 -6.99 10.99 -5.88
C ARG A 122 -5.58 11.29 -6.40
N ASP A 123 -5.12 12.52 -6.29
CA ASP A 123 -3.83 12.94 -6.86
C ASP A 123 -2.65 12.22 -6.21
N THR A 124 -2.66 12.07 -4.89
CA THR A 124 -1.53 11.50 -4.14
C THR A 124 -1.64 9.99 -3.91
N ALA A 125 -2.80 9.39 -4.17
CA ALA A 125 -3.05 7.99 -3.85
C ALA A 125 -4.27 7.41 -4.57
N SER A 126 -4.27 6.10 -4.74
CA SER A 126 -5.45 5.30 -5.09
C SER A 126 -6.00 4.65 -3.82
N HIS A 127 -7.31 4.77 -3.60
CA HIS A 127 -7.99 4.26 -2.41
C HIS A 127 -8.97 3.15 -2.79
N PHE A 128 -8.98 2.08 -2.01
CA PHE A 128 -9.87 0.94 -2.16
C PHE A 128 -10.55 0.70 -0.82
N PHE A 129 -11.85 0.96 -0.76
CA PHE A 129 -12.68 0.76 0.44
C PHE A 129 -13.42 -0.57 0.28
N ILE A 130 -13.17 -1.49 1.21
CA ILE A 130 -13.63 -2.88 1.16
C ILE A 130 -14.53 -3.13 2.37
N ASP A 131 -15.82 -3.31 2.13
CA ASP A 131 -16.79 -3.54 3.23
C ASP A 131 -16.59 -4.92 3.86
N TYR A 132 -16.37 -5.96 3.02
CA TYR A 132 -16.10 -7.33 3.45
C TYR A 132 -14.91 -7.89 2.68
N LEU A 133 -13.88 -8.32 3.41
CA LEU A 133 -12.66 -8.92 2.89
C LEU A 133 -12.59 -10.39 3.35
N PRO A 134 -13.06 -11.35 2.54
CA PRO A 134 -12.91 -12.76 2.86
C PRO A 134 -11.43 -13.16 2.92
N LYS A 135 -11.13 -14.26 3.61
CA LYS A 135 -9.80 -14.88 3.56
C LYS A 135 -9.44 -15.24 2.11
N GLY A 136 -8.18 -15.04 1.73
CA GLY A 136 -7.75 -15.31 0.37
C GLY A 136 -6.54 -14.50 -0.07
N THR A 137 -6.34 -14.48 -1.39
CA THR A 137 -5.31 -13.68 -2.06
C THR A 137 -5.96 -12.87 -3.17
N TYR A 138 -5.71 -11.57 -3.17
CA TYR A 138 -6.31 -10.60 -4.09
C TYR A 138 -5.20 -9.82 -4.80
N VAL A 139 -5.37 -9.60 -6.10
CA VAL A 139 -4.44 -8.83 -6.91
C VAL A 139 -5.15 -7.59 -7.44
N PHE A 140 -4.64 -6.42 -7.07
CA PHE A 140 -5.09 -5.14 -7.60
C PHE A 140 -4.08 -4.66 -8.63
N GLU A 141 -4.55 -4.37 -9.84
CA GLU A 141 -3.73 -3.79 -10.90
C GLU A 141 -4.38 -2.51 -11.41
N TYR A 142 -3.59 -1.44 -11.49
CA TYR A 142 -4.02 -0.20 -12.09
C TYR A 142 -2.85 0.53 -12.75
N SER A 143 -3.14 1.24 -13.83
CA SER A 143 -2.15 1.96 -14.62
C SER A 143 -1.99 3.41 -14.16
N THR A 144 -0.74 3.84 -14.13
CA THR A 144 -0.32 5.25 -14.08
C THR A 144 0.51 5.56 -15.32
N ARG A 145 0.69 6.84 -15.62
CA ARG A 145 1.50 7.36 -16.72
C ARG A 145 2.67 8.11 -16.12
N VAL A 146 3.89 7.83 -16.57
CA VAL A 146 5.06 8.61 -16.16
C VAL A 146 5.02 9.99 -16.82
N ALA A 147 4.99 11.06 -16.03
CA ALA A 147 4.80 12.42 -16.50
C ALA A 147 6.06 13.29 -16.40
N HIS A 148 6.89 13.09 -15.37
CA HIS A 148 8.03 13.98 -15.09
C HIS A 148 9.34 13.21 -14.90
N ARG A 149 10.42 13.75 -15.48
CA ARG A 149 11.79 13.27 -15.24
C ARG A 149 12.20 13.56 -13.81
N GLY A 150 13.00 12.67 -13.22
CA GLY A 150 13.49 12.87 -11.86
C GLY A 150 13.73 11.56 -11.11
N LYS A 151 13.98 11.68 -9.81
CA LYS A 151 14.10 10.55 -8.89
C LYS A 151 13.11 10.73 -7.75
N TYR A 152 12.18 9.79 -7.61
CA TYR A 152 11.14 9.86 -6.60
C TYR A 152 10.77 8.47 -6.09
N GLN A 153 10.28 8.42 -4.85
CA GLN A 153 9.74 7.20 -4.27
C GLN A 153 8.38 6.89 -4.88
N SER A 154 8.09 5.62 -5.12
CA SER A 154 6.77 5.17 -5.59
C SER A 154 5.68 5.33 -4.53
N GLY A 155 6.08 5.59 -3.28
CA GLY A 155 5.20 5.55 -2.12
C GLY A 155 4.89 4.12 -1.70
N ILE A 156 4.38 3.97 -0.47
CA ILE A 156 3.95 2.69 0.09
C ILE A 156 2.47 2.43 -0.19
N ALA A 157 2.12 1.15 -0.28
CA ALA A 157 0.75 0.71 -0.11
C ALA A 157 0.53 0.35 1.37
N ASN A 158 -0.57 0.83 1.94
CA ASN A 158 -0.98 0.55 3.31
C ASN A 158 -2.39 -0.04 3.31
N ILE A 159 -2.63 -1.05 4.14
CA ILE A 159 -3.96 -1.63 4.36
C ILE A 159 -4.25 -1.70 5.85
N GLN A 160 -5.46 -1.36 6.25
CA GLN A 160 -5.86 -1.35 7.66
C GLN A 160 -7.37 -1.53 7.82
N CYS A 161 -7.77 -2.27 8.86
CA CYS A 161 -9.16 -2.30 9.33
C CYS A 161 -9.52 -0.99 10.04
N MET A 162 -10.64 -0.38 9.65
CA MET A 162 -11.06 0.92 10.20
C MET A 162 -11.45 0.86 11.69
N TYR A 163 -11.94 -0.30 12.14
CA TYR A 163 -12.41 -0.50 13.52
C TYR A 163 -11.52 -1.39 14.38
N ALA A 164 -10.47 -1.98 13.80
CA ALA A 164 -9.50 -2.83 14.48
C ALA A 164 -8.08 -2.54 13.93
N PRO A 165 -7.54 -1.34 14.22
CA PRO A 165 -6.36 -0.80 13.55
C PRO A 165 -5.08 -1.62 13.76
N GLU A 166 -5.04 -2.52 14.74
CA GLU A 166 -3.99 -3.52 14.94
C GLU A 166 -3.88 -4.51 13.77
N PHE A 167 -4.96 -4.74 13.02
CA PHE A 167 -4.94 -5.45 11.76
C PHE A 167 -4.59 -4.48 10.63
N ASN A 168 -3.30 -4.33 10.40
CA ASN A 168 -2.75 -3.53 9.31
C ASN A 168 -1.55 -4.23 8.66
N SER A 169 -1.18 -3.76 7.48
CA SER A 169 0.06 -4.13 6.80
C SER A 169 0.46 -2.99 5.87
N HIS A 170 1.72 -2.97 5.45
CA HIS A 170 2.17 -2.09 4.39
C HIS A 170 3.31 -2.72 3.59
N SER A 171 3.40 -2.29 2.34
CA SER A 171 4.52 -2.64 1.46
C SER A 171 5.75 -1.79 1.77
N GLU A 172 6.86 -2.11 1.09
CA GLU A 172 7.95 -1.17 0.87
C GLU A 172 7.60 -0.13 -0.22
N SER A 173 8.48 0.84 -0.40
CA SER A 173 8.47 1.78 -1.53
C SER A 173 9.65 1.48 -2.45
N PHE A 174 9.48 1.74 -3.75
CA PHE A 174 10.54 1.57 -4.75
C PHE A 174 11.02 2.93 -5.26
N MET A 175 12.34 3.06 -5.43
CA MET A 175 12.91 4.23 -6.08
C MET A 175 12.63 4.18 -7.59
N LEU A 176 11.99 5.22 -8.10
CA LEU A 176 11.77 5.42 -9.53
C LEU A 176 12.79 6.43 -10.05
N GLU A 177 13.60 6.01 -11.01
CA GLU A 177 14.48 6.90 -11.77
C GLU A 177 13.94 7.07 -13.19
N VAL A 178 13.60 8.31 -13.54
CA VAL A 178 12.96 8.64 -14.82
C VAL A 178 13.84 9.56 -15.65
N ARG A 179 14.10 9.16 -16.91
CA ARG A 179 14.93 9.88 -17.87
C ARG A 179 14.25 10.13 -19.22
#